data_AF-A0A2V6CA76-F1
#
_entry.id   AF-A0A2V6CA76-F1
#
_cell.length_a   1.000
_cell.length_b   1.000
_cell.length_c   1.000
_cell.angle_alpha   90.00
_cell.angle_beta   90.00
_cell.angle_gamma   90.00
#
_symmetry.space_group_name_H-M   'P 1'
#
loop_
_entity.id
_entity.type
_entity.pdbx_description
1 polymer ?
#
loop_
_entity_poly.entity_id
_entity_poly.type
_entity_poly.pdbx_seq_one_letter_code
_entity_poly.pdbx_strand_id
1 'polypeptide(L)'
;EQIEVLQELNRIVRNTECFRAAEASGKLIRVSTGDGMALVFFHSPEEPVRCALEISRGLQNHPTIRLRMGVHSGSVNRVRDVNDKTNIAGSGINVAQRVMDCGDAGHILLSKHVAEDLVLA
;
A
#
# COMPACT_ATOMS: atom_id res chain seq x y z
N GLU A 1 18.90 -7.90 11.20
CA GLU A 1 17.72 -8.72 10.90
C GLU A 1 16.44 -7.92 10.61
N GLN A 2 15.68 -7.42 11.61
CA GLN A 2 14.40 -6.74 11.34
C GLN A 2 14.54 -5.44 10.51
N ILE A 3 15.59 -4.65 10.77
CA ILE A 3 15.86 -3.41 10.03
C ILE A 3 16.19 -3.72 8.56
N GLU A 4 16.95 -4.79 8.30
CA GLU A 4 17.33 -5.20 6.94
C GLU A 4 16.11 -5.67 6.15
N VAL A 5 15.22 -6.44 6.78
CA VAL A 5 13.93 -6.85 6.20
C VAL A 5 13.10 -5.63 5.81
N LEU A 6 12.99 -4.63 6.70
CA LEU A 6 12.23 -3.42 6.42
C LEU A 6 12.86 -2.56 5.32
N GLN A 7 14.20 -2.46 5.29
CA GLN A 7 14.92 -1.76 4.23
C GLN A 7 14.71 -2.43 2.88
N GLU A 8 14.76 -3.76 2.83
CA GLU A 8 14.56 -4.52 1.62
C GLU A 8 13.12 -4.43 1.11
N LEU A 9 12.13 -4.50 2.01
CA LEU A 9 10.74 -4.24 1.69
C LEU A 9 10.56 -2.84 1.08
N ASN A 10 11.13 -1.80 1.72
CA ASN A 10 11.08 -0.43 1.20
C ASN A 10 11.72 -0.32 -0.19
N ARG A 11 12.83 -1.03 -0.43
CA ARG A 11 13.50 -1.07 -1.74
C ARG A 11 12.61 -1.70 -2.80
N ILE A 12 11.98 -2.84 -2.49
CA ILE A 12 11.07 -3.54 -3.41
C ILE A 12 9.89 -2.62 -3.77
N VAL A 13 9.24 -2.05 -2.76
CA VAL A 13 8.08 -1.15 -2.95
C VAL A 13 8.43 0.04 -3.84
N ARG A 14 9.55 0.74 -3.56
CA ARG A 14 9.97 1.93 -4.32
C ARG A 14 10.38 1.62 -5.77
N ASN A 15 10.74 0.36 -6.06
CA ASN A 15 11.15 -0.05 -7.40
C ASN A 15 9.98 -0.51 -8.28
N THR A 16 8.76 -0.59 -7.74
CA THR A 16 7.56 -0.86 -8.53
C THR A 16 7.26 0.28 -9.50
N GLU A 17 6.76 -0.04 -10.68
CA GLU A 17 6.42 0.95 -11.72
C GLU A 17 5.28 1.85 -11.25
N CYS A 18 4.25 1.25 -10.64
CA CYS A 18 3.11 1.99 -10.09
C CYS A 18 3.56 3.01 -9.02
N PHE A 19 4.45 2.62 -8.10
CA PHE A 19 4.98 3.54 -7.09
C PHE A 19 5.72 4.71 -7.74
N ARG A 20 6.65 4.44 -8.66
CA ARG A 20 7.46 5.49 -9.30
C ARG A 20 6.60 6.44 -10.13
N ALA A 21 5.61 5.93 -10.86
CA ALA A 21 4.70 6.75 -11.65
C ALA A 21 3.83 7.67 -10.77
N ALA A 22 3.28 7.14 -9.68
CA ALA A 22 2.48 7.91 -8.74
C ALA A 22 3.33 8.94 -7.96
N GLU A 23 4.57 8.59 -7.60
CA GLU A 23 5.54 9.52 -6.97
C GLU A 23 5.92 10.65 -7.92
N ALA A 24 6.28 10.33 -9.17
CA ALA A 24 6.67 11.32 -10.18
C ALA A 24 5.54 12.30 -10.54
N SER A 25 4.28 11.85 -10.48
CA SER A 25 3.10 12.69 -10.73
C SER A 25 2.60 13.44 -9.49
N GLY A 26 3.23 13.25 -8.32
CA GLY A 26 2.78 13.86 -7.05
C GLY A 26 1.46 13.29 -6.51
N LYS A 27 1.00 12.15 -7.04
CA LYS A 27 -0.26 11.48 -6.70
C LYS A 27 -0.09 10.28 -5.77
N LEU A 28 1.00 10.27 -5.00
CA LEU A 28 1.29 9.27 -3.98
C LEU A 28 1.51 9.92 -2.61
N ILE A 29 0.91 9.36 -1.58
CA ILE A 29 1.33 9.58 -0.19
C ILE A 29 1.82 8.25 0.39
N ARG A 30 2.92 8.32 1.14
CA ARG A 30 3.48 7.19 1.89
C ARG A 30 3.53 7.52 3.38
N VAL A 31 3.06 6.60 4.21
CA VAL A 31 3.07 6.74 5.67
C VAL A 31 3.70 5.48 6.26
N SER A 32 4.69 5.63 7.14
CA SER A 32 5.27 4.50 7.88
C SER A 32 4.34 4.08 9.01
N THR A 33 4.09 2.79 9.17
CA THR A 33 3.21 2.24 10.23
C THR A 33 3.96 1.38 11.26
N GLY A 34 5.29 1.39 11.23
CA GLY A 34 6.15 0.64 12.15
C GLY A 34 6.93 -0.46 11.44
N ASP A 35 6.27 -1.60 11.21
CA ASP A 35 6.82 -2.75 10.48
C ASP A 35 6.39 -2.80 9.00
N GLY A 36 5.56 -1.85 8.58
CA GLY A 36 5.06 -1.72 7.22
C GLY A 36 4.87 -0.27 6.79
N MET A 37 3.97 -0.09 5.83
CA MET A 37 3.65 1.22 5.28
C MET A 37 2.23 1.25 4.72
N ALA A 38 1.63 2.43 4.72
CA ALA A 38 0.46 2.74 3.92
C ALA A 38 0.89 3.49 2.65
N LEU A 39 0.37 3.06 1.51
CA LEU A 39 0.51 3.74 0.23
C LEU A 39 -0.87 4.19 -0.22
N VAL A 40 -1.00 5.47 -0.53
CA VAL A 40 -2.28 6.04 -0.96
C VAL A 40 -2.10 6.71 -2.31
N PHE A 41 -2.83 6.17 -3.28
CA PHE A 41 -2.83 6.57 -4.68
C PHE A 41 -4.03 7.45 -4.96
N PHE A 42 -3.84 8.49 -5.77
CA PHE A 42 -4.86 9.49 -6.06
C PHE A 42 -5.26 9.54 -7.54
N HIS A 43 -4.74 8.64 -8.38
CA HIS A 43 -5.05 8.66 -9.81
C HIS A 43 -6.21 7.75 -10.20
N SER A 44 -6.19 6.48 -9.79
CA SER A 44 -7.17 5.48 -10.20
C SER A 44 -7.26 4.31 -9.20
N PRO A 45 -8.38 3.56 -9.17
CA PRO A 45 -8.55 2.41 -8.26
C PRO A 45 -7.69 1.19 -8.63
N GLU A 46 -7.19 1.09 -9.87
CA GLU A 46 -6.34 -0.03 -10.31
C GLU A 46 -4.90 0.10 -9.82
N GLU A 47 -4.38 1.33 -9.67
CA GLU A 47 -3.00 1.61 -9.24
C GLU A 47 -2.57 0.87 -7.96
N PRO A 48 -3.32 0.94 -6.83
CA PRO A 48 -2.91 0.24 -5.61
C PRO A 48 -2.89 -1.28 -5.78
N VAL A 49 -3.77 -1.84 -6.62
CA VAL A 49 -3.86 -3.28 -6.88
C VAL A 49 -2.69 -3.73 -7.76
N ARG A 50 -2.37 -2.98 -8.81
CA ARG A 50 -1.18 -3.22 -9.65
C ARG A 50 0.10 -3.10 -8.83
N CYS A 51 0.21 -2.09 -7.98
CA CYS A 51 1.35 -1.93 -7.08
C CYS A 51 1.50 -3.13 -6.14
N ALA A 52 0.40 -3.62 -5.54
CA ALA A 52 0.42 -4.82 -4.70
C ALA A 52 0.91 -6.06 -5.46
N LEU A 53 0.47 -6.24 -6.71
CA LEU A 53 0.92 -7.36 -7.56
C LEU A 53 2.41 -7.24 -7.91
N GLU A 54 2.90 -6.04 -8.23
CA GLU A 54 4.32 -5.79 -8.50
C GLU A 54 5.18 -6.05 -7.26
N ILE A 55 4.73 -5.64 -6.07
CA ILE A 55 5.38 -5.95 -4.80
C ILE A 55 5.44 -7.47 -4.61
N SER A 56 4.33 -8.19 -4.77
CA SER A 56 4.30 -9.65 -4.62
C SER A 56 5.23 -10.37 -5.59
N ARG A 57 5.38 -9.88 -6.83
CA ARG A 57 6.38 -10.40 -7.78
C ARG A 57 7.80 -10.13 -7.29
N GLY A 58 8.07 -8.90 -6.84
CA GLY A 58 9.36 -8.53 -6.28
C GLY A 58 9.76 -9.38 -5.06
N LEU A 59 8.79 -9.81 -4.27
CA LEU A 59 9.00 -10.64 -3.07
C LEU A 59 9.30 -12.13 -3.36
N GLN A 60 9.11 -12.63 -4.58
CA GLN A 60 9.34 -14.04 -4.91
C GLN A 60 10.77 -14.51 -4.59
N ASN A 61 11.75 -13.61 -4.67
CA ASN A 61 13.16 -13.89 -4.36
C ASN A 61 13.52 -13.59 -2.89
N HIS A 62 12.55 -13.25 -2.04
CA HIS A 62 12.76 -12.78 -0.68
C HIS A 62 11.84 -13.51 0.31
N PRO A 63 11.99 -14.84 0.49
CA PRO A 63 11.07 -15.68 1.28
C PRO A 63 11.04 -15.34 2.78
N THR A 64 12.04 -14.61 3.28
CA THR A 64 12.09 -14.13 4.67
C THR A 64 11.12 -12.97 4.92
N ILE A 65 10.67 -12.27 3.88
CA ILE A 65 9.73 -11.15 4.00
C ILE A 65 8.30 -11.68 3.94
N ARG A 66 7.68 -11.79 5.11
CA ARG A 66 6.31 -12.28 5.29
C ARG A 66 5.30 -11.13 5.20
N LEU A 67 5.11 -10.57 4.00
CA LEU A 67 4.20 -9.43 3.78
C LEU A 67 2.74 -9.86 3.60
N ARG A 68 1.80 -9.12 4.19
CA ARG A 68 0.35 -9.18 3.87
C ARG A 68 -0.12 -7.79 3.45
N MET A 69 -1.05 -7.70 2.52
CA MET A 69 -1.53 -6.44 1.96
C MET A 69 -3.06 -6.40 1.92
N GLY A 70 -3.62 -5.25 2.26
CA GLY A 70 -5.05 -4.96 2.14
C GLY A 70 -5.27 -3.70 1.32
N VAL A 71 -6.23 -3.74 0.39
CA VAL A 71 -6.52 -2.63 -0.53
C VAL A 71 -7.98 -2.21 -0.41
N HIS A 72 -8.18 -0.90 -0.30
CA HIS A 72 -9.50 -0.28 -0.27
C HIS A 72 -9.47 1.10 -0.96
N SER A 73 -10.56 1.43 -1.65
CA SER A 73 -10.85 2.75 -2.21
C SER A 73 -11.89 3.43 -1.34
N GLY A 74 -11.58 4.61 -0.81
CA GLY A 74 -12.47 5.33 0.08
C GLY A 74 -11.91 6.69 0.51
N SER A 75 -12.69 7.44 1.28
CA SER A 75 -12.34 8.80 1.69
C SER A 75 -11.08 8.82 2.56
N VAL A 76 -10.09 9.59 2.11
CA VAL A 76 -8.82 9.86 2.79
C VAL A 76 -8.43 11.32 2.58
N ASN A 77 -7.95 11.97 3.63
CA ASN A 77 -7.48 13.35 3.60
C ASN A 77 -6.00 13.41 3.99
N ARG A 78 -5.25 14.25 3.29
CA ARG A 78 -3.88 14.59 3.67
C ARG A 78 -3.92 15.49 4.90
N VAL A 79 -3.17 15.13 5.94
CA VAL A 79 -3.04 15.91 7.18
C VAL A 79 -1.56 16.07 7.54
N ARG A 80 -1.25 17.01 8.43
CA ARG A 80 0.06 17.11 9.09
C ARG A 80 -0.05 16.40 10.44
N ASP A 81 0.90 15.54 10.76
CA ASP A 81 0.98 14.91 12.09
C ASP A 81 1.58 15.86 13.14
N VAL A 82 1.72 15.38 14.38
CA VAL A 82 2.30 16.15 15.50
C VAL A 82 3.75 16.58 15.28
N ASN A 83 4.44 16.00 14.30
CA ASN A 83 5.82 16.32 13.91
C ASN A 83 5.89 17.11 12.59
N ASP A 84 4.76 17.69 12.15
CA ASP A 84 4.59 18.38 10.87
C ASP A 84 4.93 17.52 9.64
N LYS A 85 4.89 16.19 9.75
CA LYS A 85 5.06 15.28 8.61
C LYS A 85 3.73 15.03 7.91
N THR A 86 3.80 14.80 6.60
CA THR A 86 2.60 14.41 5.83
C THR A 86 2.10 13.06 6.33
N ASN A 87 0.82 13.01 6.66
CA ASN A 87 0.10 11.82 7.11
C ASN A 87 -1.30 11.79 6.48
N ILE A 88 -2.10 10.78 6.83
CA ILE A 88 -3.42 10.53 6.25
C ILE A 88 -4.41 10.26 7.37
N ALA A 89 -5.61 10.83 7.23
CA ALA A 89 -6.75 10.55 8.08
C ALA A 89 -7.99 10.28 7.23
N GLY A 90 -8.84 9.35 7.66
CA GLY A 90 -10.10 9.04 6.97
C GLY A 90 -10.60 7.64 7.24
N SER A 91 -11.84 7.35 6.87
CA SER A 91 -12.40 6.00 6.99
C SER A 91 -11.72 5.02 6.02
N GLY A 92 -11.23 5.49 4.87
CA GLY A 92 -10.62 4.64 3.85
C GLY A 92 -9.39 3.89 4.36
N ILE A 93 -8.51 4.56 5.11
CA ILE A 93 -7.30 3.93 5.65
C ILE A 93 -7.63 2.89 6.73
N ASN A 94 -8.65 3.16 7.55
CA ASN A 94 -9.11 2.23 8.58
C ASN A 94 -9.70 0.95 7.97
N VAL A 95 -10.45 1.08 6.87
CA VAL A 95 -11.01 -0.07 6.15
C VAL A 95 -9.91 -0.85 5.44
N ALA A 96 -8.94 -0.19 4.79
CA ALA A 96 -7.79 -0.85 4.17
C ALA A 96 -7.02 -1.71 5.19
N GLN A 97 -6.79 -1.19 6.39
CA GLN A 97 -6.17 -1.95 7.48
C GLN A 97 -7.02 -3.15 7.89
N ARG A 98 -8.35 -2.97 8.07
CA ARG A 98 -9.24 -4.10 8.42
C ARG A 98 -9.24 -5.19 7.35
N VAL A 99 -9.16 -4.82 6.08
CA VAL A 99 -9.02 -5.78 4.97
C VAL A 99 -7.69 -6.52 5.06
N MET A 100 -6.59 -5.81 5.34
CA MET A 100 -5.27 -6.41 5.56
C MET A 100 -5.25 -7.38 6.75
N ASP A 101 -5.93 -7.03 7.85
CA ASP A 101 -5.98 -7.81 9.10
C ASP A 101 -6.69 -9.16 8.92
N CYS A 102 -7.50 -9.33 7.88
CA CYS A 102 -8.10 -10.62 7.50
C CYS A 102 -7.13 -11.55 6.78
N GLY A 103 -5.92 -11.09 6.44
CA GLY A 103 -4.96 -11.82 5.62
C GLY A 103 -3.77 -12.37 6.40
N ASP A 104 -3.17 -13.41 5.82
CA ASP A 104 -1.89 -13.98 6.24
C ASP A 104 -0.78 -13.56 5.28
N ALA A 105 0.46 -13.93 5.63
CA ALA A 105 1.62 -13.69 4.78
C ALA A 105 1.40 -14.25 3.36
N GLY A 106 1.68 -13.41 2.36
CA GLY A 106 1.47 -13.68 0.94
C GLY A 106 0.11 -13.23 0.40
N HIS A 107 -0.85 -12.85 1.25
CA HIS A 107 -2.16 -12.42 0.78
C HIS A 107 -2.16 -10.96 0.28
N ILE A 108 -2.86 -10.75 -0.83
CA ILE A 108 -3.41 -9.45 -1.23
C ILE A 108 -4.92 -9.57 -1.10
N LEU A 109 -5.51 -8.84 -0.16
CA LEU A 109 -6.95 -8.81 0.02
C LEU A 109 -7.53 -7.48 -0.47
N LEU A 110 -8.67 -7.55 -1.14
CA LEU A 110 -9.38 -6.38 -1.66
C LEU A 110 -10.71 -6.23 -0.92
N SER A 111 -11.07 -5.00 -0.59
CA SER A 111 -12.45 -4.71 -0.20
C SER A 111 -13.41 -4.99 -1.37
N LYS A 112 -14.67 -5.32 -1.06
CA LYS A 112 -15.73 -5.47 -2.06
C LYS A 112 -15.82 -4.26 -3.01
N HIS A 113 -15.73 -3.05 -2.47
CA HIS A 113 -15.79 -1.80 -3.25
C HIS A 113 -14.71 -1.76 -4.34
N VAL A 114 -13.46 -2.05 -3.99
CA VAL A 114 -12.36 -2.12 -4.98
C VAL A 114 -12.62 -3.22 -6.00
N ALA A 115 -13.07 -4.40 -5.56
CA ALA A 115 -13.35 -5.49 -6.49
C ALA A 115 -14.45 -5.10 -7.50
N GLU A 116 -15.47 -4.36 -7.09
CA GLU A 116 -16.51 -3.84 -7.97
C GLU A 116 -15.98 -2.77 -8.94
N ASP A 117 -15.14 -1.83 -8.46
CA ASP A 117 -14.50 -0.83 -9.31
C ASP A 117 -13.66 -1.48 -10.43
N LEU A 118 -12.88 -2.52 -10.10
CA LEU A 118 -12.02 -3.22 -11.05
C LEU A 118 -12.79 -3.98 -12.14
N VAL A 119 -14.02 -4.43 -11.86
CA VAL A 119 -14.85 -5.12 -12.85
C VAL A 119 -15.38 -4.13 -13.90
N LEU A 120 -15.44 -2.85 -13.57
CA LEU A 120 -15.95 -1.78 -14.42
C LEU A 120 -14.84 -0.99 -15.16
N ALA A 121 -13.57 -1.32 -14.89
CA ALA A 121 -12.37 -0.62 -15.39
C ALA A 121 -11.86 -1.14 -16.74
#